data_AF-A0A2E0ZYY7-F1
#
_entry.id   AF-A0A2E0ZYY7-F1
#
_cell.length_a   1.000
_cell.length_b   1.000
_cell.length_c   1.000
_cell.angle_alpha   90.00
_cell.angle_beta   90.00
_cell.angle_gamma   90.00
#
_symmetry.space_group_name_H-M   'P 1'
#
loop_
_entity.id
_entity.type
_entity.pdbx_description
1 polymer ?
#
loop_
_entity_poly.entity_id
_entity_poly.type
_entity_poly.pdbx_seq_one_letter_code
_entity_poly.pdbx_strand_id
1 'polypeptide(L)'
;MESLVIYLILLLAIVAGWVLGRFTARNRKEQTRDTGDIFEDYFVGLNYLLNDEPDEAIDTFIKALEINSETFETHLALGALLRRRGKVDKAIKVHQNLLGRPGLEPSFSDSTRLQLAVDYISAGLLDRAERLLDDILSENSPAKWDALKHLITIYQTEKEWEKAINCSAMLLANSAYKKEAELKAAAAHYCCEFAEQFLKEEQPNKARELIKRAFSFDKDNVRASLLLARIEQLVGNFKSATKCLIKVRKNNPEFISQILGPLAECYEQLQNMPEYEELLSNSLSDGPDVSVVLALSQLVKNRAGDEAAIEFLNDYLTKKPSLTGLVELLRLQIPKAGAKVGSNLSLLQLTVDKVLRKKPAYQCNHCGYESRNLYWLCPSCKKWDKIKPIMESGSF
;
A
#
# COMPACT_ATOMS: atom_id res chain seq x y z
N MET A 1 -87.53 -35.75 -14.34
CA MET A 1 -86.70 -36.01 -13.13
C MET A 1 -85.20 -35.88 -13.41
N GLU A 2 -84.72 -36.19 -14.61
CA GLU A 2 -83.27 -36.12 -14.93
C GLU A 2 -82.65 -34.72 -14.85
N SER A 3 -83.38 -33.68 -15.29
CA SER A 3 -82.89 -32.30 -15.23
C SER A 3 -82.67 -31.79 -13.80
N LEU A 4 -83.46 -32.25 -12.83
CA LEU A 4 -83.38 -31.82 -11.43
C LEU A 4 -82.17 -32.44 -10.71
N VAL A 5 -81.78 -33.66 -11.10
CA VAL A 5 -80.57 -34.34 -10.61
C VAL A 5 -79.30 -33.63 -11.09
N ILE A 6 -79.30 -33.16 -12.35
CA ILE A 6 -78.16 -32.42 -12.91
C ILE A 6 -77.94 -31.10 -12.16
N TYR A 7 -79.00 -30.35 -11.86
CA TYR A 7 -78.87 -29.11 -11.08
C TYR A 7 -78.37 -29.37 -9.64
N LEU A 8 -78.80 -30.46 -9.01
CA LEU A 8 -78.34 -30.82 -7.66
C LEU A 8 -76.85 -31.19 -7.64
N ILE A 9 -76.38 -31.95 -8.63
CA ILE A 9 -74.96 -32.31 -8.78
C ILE A 9 -74.12 -31.06 -9.04
N LEU A 10 -74.61 -30.14 -9.88
CA LEU A 10 -73.90 -28.91 -10.20
C LEU A 10 -73.80 -27.98 -8.98
N LEU A 11 -74.85 -27.91 -8.16
CA LEU A 11 -74.84 -27.15 -6.92
C LEU A 11 -73.90 -27.77 -5.87
N LEU A 12 -73.87 -29.10 -5.75
CA LEU A 12 -72.90 -29.82 -4.92
C LEU A 12 -71.46 -29.60 -5.39
N ALA A 13 -71.21 -29.58 -6.70
CA ALA A 13 -69.88 -29.30 -7.26
C ALA A 13 -69.43 -27.86 -6.97
N ILE A 14 -70.32 -26.88 -7.04
CA ILE A 14 -70.02 -25.48 -6.69
C ILE A 14 -69.70 -25.35 -5.18
N VAL A 15 -70.49 -25.99 -4.32
CA VAL A 15 -70.25 -25.97 -2.86
C VAL A 15 -68.94 -26.67 -2.52
N ALA A 16 -68.66 -27.83 -3.13
CA ALA A 16 -67.39 -28.54 -2.94
C ALA A 16 -66.19 -27.72 -3.43
N GLY A 17 -66.30 -27.08 -4.60
CA GLY A 17 -65.30 -26.16 -5.13
C GLY A 17 -65.06 -24.94 -4.23
N TRP A 18 -66.12 -24.37 -3.67
CA TRP A 18 -66.02 -23.24 -2.74
C TRP A 18 -65.36 -23.63 -1.41
N VAL A 19 -65.70 -24.80 -0.86
CA VAL A 19 -65.08 -25.34 0.35
C VAL A 19 -63.60 -25.65 0.12
N LEU A 20 -63.26 -26.37 -0.95
CA LEU A 20 -61.87 -26.67 -1.32
C LEU A 20 -61.08 -25.38 -1.60
N GLY A 21 -61.69 -24.39 -2.25
CA GLY A 21 -61.12 -23.06 -2.48
C GLY A 21 -60.85 -22.30 -1.18
N ARG A 22 -61.72 -22.41 -0.16
CA ARG A 22 -61.53 -21.75 1.14
C ARG A 22 -60.46 -22.42 1.99
N PHE A 23 -60.38 -23.75 1.95
CA PHE A 23 -59.32 -24.51 2.64
C PHE A 23 -57.95 -24.27 2.00
N THR A 24 -57.86 -24.27 0.66
CA THR A 24 -56.61 -23.94 -0.04
C THR A 24 -56.23 -22.47 0.11
N ALA A 25 -57.19 -21.54 0.10
CA ALA A 25 -56.91 -20.12 0.36
C ALA A 25 -56.45 -19.87 1.80
N ARG A 26 -56.92 -20.65 2.79
CA ARG A 26 -56.46 -20.56 4.19
C ARG A 26 -55.02 -21.07 4.34
N ASN A 27 -54.68 -22.22 3.74
CA ASN A 27 -53.30 -22.72 3.69
C ASN A 27 -52.37 -21.76 2.92
N ARG A 28 -52.84 -21.17 1.82
CA ARG A 28 -52.07 -20.19 1.05
C ARG A 28 -51.86 -18.90 1.87
N LYS A 29 -52.83 -18.48 2.69
CA LYS A 29 -52.73 -17.32 3.58
C LYS A 29 -51.77 -17.55 4.75
N GLU A 30 -51.66 -18.77 5.28
CA GLU A 30 -50.65 -19.16 6.27
C GLU A 30 -49.25 -19.18 5.63
N GLN A 31 -49.06 -19.79 4.45
CA GLN A 31 -47.78 -19.76 3.73
C GLN A 31 -47.32 -18.37 3.26
N THR A 32 -48.25 -17.48 2.89
CA THR A 32 -47.91 -16.10 2.52
C THR A 32 -47.70 -15.17 3.72
N ARG A 33 -48.24 -15.52 4.90
CA ARG A 33 -48.03 -14.73 6.12
C ARG A 33 -46.63 -14.95 6.69
N ASP A 34 -46.15 -16.20 6.71
CA ASP A 34 -44.77 -16.48 7.17
C ASP A 34 -43.71 -15.83 6.30
N THR A 35 -43.89 -15.79 4.97
CA THR A 35 -42.91 -15.16 4.07
C THR A 35 -42.99 -13.64 4.05
N GLY A 36 -44.16 -13.06 4.28
CA GLY A 36 -44.36 -11.60 4.34
C GLY A 36 -43.78 -10.97 5.61
N ASP A 37 -44.05 -11.56 6.78
CA ASP A 37 -43.55 -11.06 8.07
C ASP A 37 -42.01 -11.15 8.16
N ILE A 38 -41.39 -12.20 7.61
CA ILE A 38 -39.91 -12.35 7.59
C ILE A 38 -39.24 -11.22 6.79
N PHE A 39 -39.80 -10.84 5.63
CA PHE A 39 -39.24 -9.75 4.82
C PHE A 39 -39.50 -8.38 5.45
N GLU A 40 -40.64 -8.19 6.12
CA GLU A 40 -40.96 -6.95 6.83
C GLU A 40 -40.05 -6.76 8.05
N ASP A 41 -39.87 -7.79 8.88
CA ASP A 41 -38.93 -7.81 10.02
C ASP A 41 -37.48 -7.66 9.56
N TYR A 42 -37.11 -8.21 8.39
CA TYR A 42 -35.82 -8.02 7.75
C TYR A 42 -35.56 -6.56 7.36
N PHE A 43 -36.50 -5.92 6.66
CA PHE A 43 -36.34 -4.51 6.25
C PHE A 43 -36.39 -3.56 7.45
N VAL A 44 -37.19 -3.87 8.46
CA VAL A 44 -37.26 -3.12 9.72
C VAL A 44 -35.95 -3.25 10.49
N GLY A 45 -35.44 -4.47 10.71
CA GLY A 45 -34.15 -4.70 11.37
C GLY A 45 -32.96 -4.10 10.60
N LEU A 46 -33.00 -4.14 9.27
CA LEU A 46 -32.02 -3.46 8.40
C LEU A 46 -32.09 -1.94 8.57
N ASN A 47 -33.28 -1.35 8.60
CA ASN A 47 -33.46 0.10 8.80
C ASN A 47 -32.94 0.54 10.18
N TYR A 48 -33.19 -0.24 11.24
CA TYR A 48 -32.61 0.01 12.57
C TYR A 48 -31.09 -0.08 12.59
N LEU A 49 -30.51 -1.12 11.98
CA LEU A 49 -29.06 -1.29 11.83
C LEU A 49 -28.41 -0.14 11.04
N LEU A 50 -29.12 0.41 10.05
CA LEU A 50 -28.66 1.52 9.23
C LEU A 50 -28.83 2.89 9.89
N ASN A 51 -29.74 3.04 10.87
CA ASN A 51 -30.09 4.32 11.53
C ASN A 51 -29.55 4.50 12.96
N ASP A 52 -28.62 3.66 13.39
CA ASP A 52 -27.88 3.84 14.67
C ASP A 52 -28.68 3.67 15.97
N GLU A 53 -29.79 2.91 15.95
CA GLU A 53 -30.59 2.58 17.15
C GLU A 53 -30.81 1.04 17.28
N PRO A 54 -31.12 0.51 18.48
CA PRO A 54 -30.26 -0.11 19.49
C PRO A 54 -29.93 -1.61 19.25
N ASP A 55 -29.05 -2.16 20.10
CA ASP A 55 -28.47 -3.51 20.01
C ASP A 55 -29.46 -4.69 19.97
N GLU A 56 -30.73 -4.48 20.32
CA GLU A 56 -31.79 -5.50 20.31
C GLU A 56 -32.27 -5.88 18.89
N ALA A 57 -32.12 -4.97 17.91
CA ALA A 57 -32.46 -5.23 16.51
C ALA A 57 -31.55 -6.28 15.86
N ILE A 58 -30.30 -6.39 16.31
CA ILE A 58 -29.32 -7.35 15.78
C ILE A 58 -29.68 -8.76 16.22
N ASP A 59 -30.03 -8.95 17.49
CA ASP A 59 -30.45 -10.25 18.01
C ASP A 59 -31.77 -10.71 17.39
N THR A 60 -32.67 -9.77 17.08
CA THR A 60 -33.92 -10.05 16.39
C THR A 60 -33.66 -10.41 14.93
N PHE A 61 -32.76 -9.70 14.25
CA PHE A 61 -32.36 -9.98 12.87
C PHE A 61 -31.58 -11.29 12.71
N ILE A 62 -30.69 -11.64 13.66
CA ILE A 62 -29.98 -12.93 13.70
C ILE A 62 -30.97 -14.10 13.88
N LYS A 63 -32.05 -13.87 14.63
CA LYS A 63 -33.12 -14.85 14.86
C LYS A 63 -34.14 -14.92 13.72
N ALA A 64 -34.42 -13.81 13.04
CA ALA A 64 -35.47 -13.68 12.02
C ALA A 64 -35.13 -14.38 10.69
N LEU A 65 -33.86 -14.71 10.44
CA LEU A 65 -33.44 -15.41 9.23
C LEU A 65 -32.97 -16.84 9.54
N GLU A 66 -33.71 -17.81 9.00
CA GLU A 66 -33.16 -19.12 8.71
C GLU A 66 -32.02 -18.93 7.69
N ILE A 67 -30.76 -19.00 8.15
CA ILE A 67 -29.59 -19.04 7.28
C ILE A 67 -29.66 -20.37 6.52
N ASN A 68 -30.08 -20.25 5.28
CA ASN A 68 -30.07 -21.30 4.27
C ASN A 68 -29.04 -20.91 3.20
N SER A 69 -28.82 -21.78 2.21
CA SER A 69 -27.87 -21.52 1.12
C SER A 69 -28.18 -20.25 0.32
N GLU A 70 -29.44 -19.79 0.31
CA GLU A 70 -29.88 -18.60 -0.44
C GLU A 70 -29.66 -17.30 0.36
N THR A 71 -29.68 -17.36 1.68
CA THR A 71 -29.55 -16.17 2.56
C THR A 71 -28.14 -15.98 3.13
N PHE A 72 -27.26 -17.00 3.05
CA PHE A 72 -25.89 -16.93 3.56
C PHE A 72 -25.09 -15.74 3.02
N GLU A 73 -25.09 -15.52 1.70
CA GLU A 73 -24.36 -14.42 1.06
C GLU A 73 -24.86 -13.04 1.56
N THR A 74 -26.16 -12.93 1.83
CA THR A 74 -26.78 -11.72 2.38
C THR A 74 -26.25 -11.41 3.77
N HIS A 75 -26.13 -12.42 4.64
CA HIS A 75 -25.56 -12.23 5.98
C HIS A 75 -24.07 -11.88 5.94
N LEU A 76 -23.32 -12.48 5.02
CA LEU A 76 -21.91 -12.17 4.79
C LEU A 76 -21.74 -10.71 4.33
N ALA A 77 -22.59 -10.26 3.40
CA ALA A 77 -22.61 -8.88 2.91
C ALA A 77 -23.00 -7.87 4.00
N LEU A 78 -23.93 -8.24 4.90
CA LEU A 78 -24.32 -7.40 6.03
C LEU A 78 -23.15 -7.17 7.00
N GLY A 79 -22.42 -8.21 7.38
CA GLY A 79 -21.24 -8.06 8.25
C GLY A 79 -20.20 -7.14 7.60
N ALA A 80 -19.94 -7.31 6.30
CA ALA A 80 -19.05 -6.42 5.56
C ALA A 80 -19.55 -4.96 5.51
N LEU A 81 -20.86 -4.73 5.37
CA LEU A 81 -21.47 -3.40 5.41
C LEU A 81 -21.31 -2.74 6.78
N LEU A 82 -21.53 -3.50 7.86
CA LEU A 82 -21.37 -3.03 9.24
C LEU A 82 -19.94 -2.59 9.51
N ARG A 83 -18.97 -3.42 9.10
CA ARG A 83 -17.54 -3.08 9.18
C ARG A 83 -17.22 -1.79 8.44
N ARG A 84 -17.73 -1.60 7.21
CA ARG A 84 -17.53 -0.36 6.42
C ARG A 84 -18.11 0.90 7.08
N ARG A 85 -19.17 0.75 7.89
CA ARG A 85 -19.76 1.83 8.69
C ARG A 85 -19.06 2.05 10.03
N GLY A 86 -17.96 1.35 10.31
CA GLY A 86 -17.24 1.43 11.58
C GLY A 86 -17.87 0.64 12.72
N LYS A 87 -18.96 -0.09 12.48
CA LYS A 87 -19.63 -0.95 13.47
C LYS A 87 -18.96 -2.32 13.54
N VAL A 88 -17.66 -2.34 13.85
CA VAL A 88 -16.82 -3.55 13.76
C VAL A 88 -17.26 -4.63 14.74
N ASP A 89 -17.61 -4.27 15.99
CA ASP A 89 -18.09 -5.25 16.98
C ASP A 89 -19.35 -5.99 16.53
N LYS A 90 -20.23 -5.30 15.80
CA LYS A 90 -21.47 -5.86 15.26
C LYS A 90 -21.17 -6.79 14.08
N ALA A 91 -20.22 -6.43 13.22
CA ALA A 91 -19.75 -7.30 12.14
C ALA A 91 -19.15 -8.62 12.68
N ILE A 92 -18.31 -8.52 13.72
CA ILE A 92 -17.72 -9.69 14.40
C ILE A 92 -18.83 -10.62 14.91
N LYS A 93 -19.85 -10.09 15.60
CA LYS A 93 -20.99 -10.89 16.09
C LYS A 93 -21.72 -11.60 14.96
N VAL A 94 -22.00 -10.90 13.86
CA VAL A 94 -22.69 -11.48 12.69
C VAL A 94 -21.89 -12.65 12.11
N HIS A 95 -20.59 -12.47 11.84
CA HIS A 95 -19.77 -13.53 11.26
C HIS A 95 -19.46 -14.67 12.26
N GLN A 96 -19.32 -14.40 13.56
CA GLN A 96 -19.22 -15.46 14.57
C GLN A 96 -20.47 -16.33 14.64
N ASN A 97 -21.66 -15.71 14.57
CA ASN A 97 -22.92 -16.44 14.58
C ASN A 97 -23.12 -17.27 13.31
N LEU A 98 -22.66 -16.77 12.15
CA LEU A 98 -22.60 -17.56 10.91
C LEU A 98 -21.70 -18.78 11.07
N LEU A 99 -20.50 -18.59 11.61
CA LEU A 99 -19.50 -19.65 11.76
C LEU A 99 -19.91 -20.71 12.79
N GLY A 100 -20.65 -20.32 13.83
CA GLY A 100 -21.13 -21.21 14.89
C GLY A 100 -22.29 -22.12 14.49
N ARG A 101 -22.83 -22.02 13.27
CA ARG A 101 -23.97 -22.85 12.85
C ARG A 101 -23.54 -24.29 12.54
N PRO A 102 -24.24 -25.30 13.09
CA PRO A 102 -23.97 -26.69 12.76
C PRO A 102 -24.31 -27.00 11.30
N GLY A 103 -23.47 -27.78 10.63
CA GLY A 103 -23.72 -28.22 9.25
C GLY A 103 -23.40 -27.18 8.17
N LEU A 104 -22.64 -26.13 8.50
CA LEU A 104 -22.18 -25.15 7.51
C LEU A 104 -21.30 -25.84 6.44
N GLU A 105 -21.60 -25.60 5.17
CA GLU A 105 -20.80 -26.11 4.07
C GLU A 105 -19.34 -25.59 4.19
N PRO A 106 -18.31 -26.41 3.90
CA PRO A 106 -16.92 -25.97 4.00
C PRO A 106 -16.60 -24.67 3.23
N SER A 107 -17.18 -24.48 2.05
CA SER A 107 -17.01 -23.27 1.22
C SER A 107 -17.53 -21.99 1.91
N PHE A 108 -18.67 -22.12 2.61
CA PHE A 108 -19.25 -21.06 3.42
C PHE A 108 -18.45 -20.83 4.69
N SER A 109 -17.97 -21.89 5.35
CA SER A 109 -17.07 -21.78 6.51
C SER A 109 -15.82 -20.95 6.19
N ASP A 110 -15.15 -21.23 5.07
CA ASP A 110 -13.99 -20.47 4.61
C ASP A 110 -14.31 -18.99 4.37
N SER A 111 -15.40 -18.72 3.66
CA SER A 111 -15.84 -17.36 3.36
C SER A 111 -16.17 -16.57 4.63
N THR A 112 -16.84 -17.21 5.60
CA THR A 112 -17.12 -16.61 6.91
C THR A 112 -15.86 -16.38 7.72
N ARG A 113 -14.93 -17.35 7.78
CA ARG A 113 -13.65 -17.19 8.48
C ARG A 113 -12.82 -16.06 7.89
N LEU A 114 -12.76 -15.93 6.57
CA LEU A 114 -12.11 -14.81 5.90
C LEU A 114 -12.72 -13.46 6.31
N GLN A 115 -14.05 -13.32 6.23
CA GLN A 115 -14.69 -12.06 6.62
C GLN A 115 -14.52 -11.74 8.11
N LEU A 116 -14.59 -12.74 8.98
CA LEU A 116 -14.33 -12.58 10.41
C LEU A 116 -12.87 -12.15 10.68
N ALA A 117 -11.90 -12.71 9.95
CA ALA A 117 -10.51 -12.27 10.03
C ALA A 117 -10.36 -10.80 9.60
N VAL A 118 -11.06 -10.35 8.54
CA VAL A 118 -11.07 -8.94 8.11
C VAL A 118 -11.70 -8.03 9.18
N ASP A 119 -12.74 -8.49 9.88
CA ASP A 119 -13.29 -7.75 11.01
C ASP A 119 -12.28 -7.62 12.15
N TYR A 120 -11.60 -8.70 12.52
CA TYR A 120 -10.55 -8.68 13.52
C TYR A 120 -9.39 -7.75 13.14
N ILE A 121 -8.95 -7.75 11.88
CA ILE A 121 -7.95 -6.78 11.39
C ILE A 121 -8.46 -5.35 11.59
N SER A 122 -9.72 -5.09 11.26
CA SER A 122 -10.33 -3.76 11.39
C SER A 122 -10.51 -3.32 12.85
N ALA A 123 -10.65 -4.28 13.77
CA ALA A 123 -10.68 -4.06 15.22
C ALA A 123 -9.29 -3.99 15.86
N GLY A 124 -8.20 -4.24 15.10
CA GLY A 124 -6.84 -4.35 15.63
C GLY A 124 -6.57 -5.64 16.42
N LEU A 125 -7.46 -6.63 16.36
CA LEU A 125 -7.33 -7.94 17.00
C LEU A 125 -6.49 -8.90 16.14
N LEU A 126 -5.25 -8.50 15.84
CA LEU A 126 -4.39 -9.15 14.84
C LEU A 126 -4.09 -10.61 15.15
N ASP A 127 -3.78 -10.96 16.41
CA ASP A 127 -3.55 -12.35 16.84
C ASP A 127 -4.73 -13.29 16.52
N ARG A 128 -5.97 -12.80 16.66
CA ARG A 128 -7.17 -13.60 16.39
C ARG A 128 -7.39 -13.76 14.89
N ALA A 129 -7.07 -12.72 14.11
CA ALA A 129 -7.11 -12.78 12.66
C ALA A 129 -6.05 -13.76 12.13
N GLU A 130 -4.81 -13.69 12.61
CA GLU A 130 -3.71 -14.57 12.20
C GLU A 130 -4.10 -16.05 12.38
N ARG A 131 -4.59 -16.43 13.57
CA ARG A 131 -5.02 -17.82 13.84
C ARG A 131 -6.07 -18.34 12.87
N LEU A 132 -7.13 -17.56 12.62
CA LEU A 132 -8.18 -17.95 11.67
C LEU A 132 -7.64 -18.13 10.25
N LEU A 133 -6.71 -17.27 9.85
CA LEU A 133 -6.11 -17.31 8.51
C LEU A 133 -5.14 -18.48 8.37
N ASP A 134 -4.37 -18.79 9.41
CA ASP A 134 -3.46 -19.94 9.46
C ASP A 134 -4.24 -21.27 9.43
N ASP A 135 -5.39 -21.35 10.10
CA ASP A 135 -6.29 -22.51 10.01
C ASP A 135 -6.71 -22.74 8.55
N ILE A 136 -7.13 -21.69 7.83
CA ILE A 136 -7.47 -21.77 6.40
C ILE A 136 -6.26 -22.21 5.56
N LEU A 137 -5.06 -21.72 5.86
CA LEU A 137 -3.84 -22.14 5.14
C LEU A 137 -3.56 -23.64 5.31
N SER A 138 -3.81 -24.18 6.50
CA SER A 138 -3.55 -25.60 6.81
C SER A 138 -4.48 -26.56 6.06
N GLU A 139 -5.70 -26.12 5.73
CA GLU A 139 -6.76 -26.93 5.12
C GLU A 139 -6.65 -27.03 3.58
N ASN A 140 -5.68 -26.38 2.96
CA ASN A 140 -5.42 -26.41 1.50
C ASN A 140 -6.62 -26.02 0.60
N SER A 141 -7.60 -25.29 1.14
CA SER A 141 -8.73 -24.73 0.40
C SER A 141 -8.30 -23.65 -0.62
N PRO A 142 -9.07 -23.40 -1.71
CA PRO A 142 -8.89 -22.23 -2.56
C PRO A 142 -8.86 -20.89 -1.79
N ALA A 143 -9.51 -20.81 -0.63
CA ALA A 143 -9.53 -19.63 0.25
C ALA A 143 -8.14 -19.23 0.77
N LYS A 144 -7.15 -20.14 0.72
CA LYS A 144 -5.78 -19.87 1.16
C LYS A 144 -5.14 -18.66 0.47
N TRP A 145 -5.52 -18.36 -0.77
CA TRP A 145 -4.93 -17.24 -1.52
C TRP A 145 -5.36 -15.89 -0.96
N ASP A 146 -6.63 -15.76 -0.55
CA ASP A 146 -7.11 -14.57 0.12
C ASP A 146 -6.60 -14.52 1.56
N ALA A 147 -6.48 -15.68 2.22
CA ALA A 147 -5.87 -15.75 3.54
C ALA A 147 -4.43 -15.22 3.54
N LEU A 148 -3.60 -15.61 2.55
CA LEU A 148 -2.24 -15.11 2.37
C LEU A 148 -2.19 -13.58 2.20
N LYS A 149 -3.13 -12.97 1.45
CA LYS A 149 -3.17 -11.51 1.28
C LYS A 149 -3.44 -10.79 2.61
N HIS A 150 -4.36 -11.34 3.42
CA HIS A 150 -4.66 -10.78 4.74
C HIS A 150 -3.51 -10.99 5.71
N LEU A 151 -2.87 -12.16 5.73
CA LEU A 151 -1.67 -12.42 6.53
C LEU A 151 -0.52 -11.47 6.17
N ILE A 152 -0.24 -11.24 4.88
CA ILE A 152 0.76 -10.25 4.45
C ILE A 152 0.44 -8.87 5.02
N THR A 153 -0.85 -8.48 5.05
CA THR A 153 -1.29 -7.19 5.61
C THR A 153 -1.05 -7.12 7.12
N ILE A 154 -1.35 -8.19 7.85
CA ILE A 154 -1.08 -8.31 9.29
C ILE A 154 0.43 -8.20 9.54
N TYR A 155 1.23 -9.03 8.88
CA TYR A 155 2.68 -9.07 9.09
C TYR A 155 3.39 -7.77 8.67
N GLN A 156 2.90 -7.07 7.63
CA GLN A 156 3.39 -5.73 7.30
C GLN A 156 3.08 -4.72 8.42
N THR A 157 1.91 -4.83 9.05
CA THR A 157 1.48 -3.93 10.13
C THR A 157 2.29 -4.16 11.41
N GLU A 158 2.53 -5.42 11.75
CA GLU A 158 3.31 -5.83 12.93
C GLU A 158 4.83 -5.75 12.71
N LYS A 159 5.27 -5.55 11.46
CA LYS A 159 6.68 -5.56 11.02
C LYS A 159 7.37 -6.92 11.18
N GLU A 160 6.58 -7.99 11.10
CA GLU A 160 7.04 -9.38 11.04
C GLU A 160 7.50 -9.73 9.62
N TRP A 161 8.61 -9.12 9.19
CA TRP A 161 9.02 -9.13 7.78
C TRP A 161 9.31 -10.53 7.23
N GLU A 162 9.89 -11.42 8.03
CA GLU A 162 10.17 -12.78 7.59
C GLU A 162 8.89 -13.53 7.22
N LYS A 163 7.87 -13.45 8.06
CA LYS A 163 6.55 -14.03 7.79
C LYS A 163 5.91 -13.41 6.55
N ALA A 164 5.96 -12.08 6.40
CA ALA A 164 5.45 -11.38 5.23
C ALA A 164 6.13 -11.83 3.92
N ILE A 165 7.45 -12.02 3.92
CA ILE A 165 8.22 -12.51 2.76
C ILE A 165 7.82 -13.95 2.43
N ASN A 166 7.68 -14.82 3.43
CA ASN A 166 7.32 -16.22 3.23
C ASN A 166 5.90 -16.35 2.64
N CYS A 167 4.92 -15.64 3.19
CA CYS A 167 3.56 -15.59 2.63
C CYS A 167 3.54 -15.01 1.21
N SER A 168 4.34 -13.97 0.94
CA SER A 168 4.46 -13.39 -0.40
C SER A 168 5.05 -14.38 -1.40
N ALA A 169 6.07 -15.14 -1.00
CA ALA A 169 6.67 -16.18 -1.84
C ALA A 169 5.66 -17.30 -2.16
N MET A 170 4.89 -17.75 -1.18
CA MET A 170 3.82 -18.73 -1.38
C MET A 170 2.74 -18.20 -2.34
N LEU A 171 2.32 -16.95 -2.16
CA LEU A 171 1.30 -16.32 -3.02
C LEU A 171 1.79 -16.17 -4.47
N LEU A 172 3.03 -15.70 -4.66
CA LEU A 172 3.64 -15.49 -5.98
C LEU A 172 4.02 -16.80 -6.70
N ALA A 173 4.05 -17.93 -6.00
CA ALA A 173 4.23 -19.25 -6.63
C ALA A 173 3.00 -19.66 -7.47
N ASN A 174 1.81 -19.13 -7.15
CA ASN A 174 0.60 -19.34 -7.94
C ASN A 174 0.66 -18.55 -9.26
N SER A 175 0.34 -19.21 -10.37
CA SER A 175 0.34 -18.61 -11.71
C SER A 175 -0.56 -17.38 -11.83
N ALA A 176 -1.66 -17.31 -11.07
CA ALA A 176 -2.58 -16.17 -11.05
C ALA A 176 -1.91 -14.88 -10.54
N TYR A 177 -1.03 -14.99 -9.54
CA TYR A 177 -0.39 -13.84 -8.88
C TYR A 177 1.06 -13.64 -9.33
N LYS A 178 1.67 -14.64 -9.98
CA LYS A 178 3.08 -14.65 -10.42
C LYS A 178 3.49 -13.44 -11.26
N LYS A 179 2.56 -12.76 -11.95
CA LYS A 179 2.84 -11.58 -12.78
C LYS A 179 2.43 -10.26 -12.14
N GLU A 180 1.88 -10.27 -10.93
CA GLU A 180 1.40 -9.07 -10.26
C GLU A 180 2.58 -8.21 -9.77
N ALA A 181 2.78 -7.07 -10.43
CA ALA A 181 3.93 -6.19 -10.18
C ALA A 181 3.90 -5.56 -8.78
N GLU A 182 2.73 -5.17 -8.28
CA GLU A 182 2.62 -4.53 -6.95
C GLU A 182 3.00 -5.51 -5.83
N LEU A 183 2.59 -6.78 -5.91
CA LEU A 183 2.98 -7.82 -4.94
C LEU A 183 4.48 -8.12 -4.98
N LYS A 184 5.08 -8.19 -6.16
CA LYS A 184 6.53 -8.41 -6.31
C LYS A 184 7.33 -7.27 -5.71
N ALA A 185 6.95 -6.04 -6.01
CA ALA A 185 7.60 -4.85 -5.47
C ALA A 185 7.48 -4.84 -3.93
N ALA A 186 6.28 -5.06 -3.39
CA ALA A 186 6.06 -5.14 -1.94
C ALA A 186 6.92 -6.23 -1.27
N ALA A 187 6.98 -7.43 -1.85
CA ALA A 187 7.83 -8.52 -1.35
C ALA A 187 9.33 -8.15 -1.33
N ALA A 188 9.81 -7.48 -2.37
CA ALA A 188 11.18 -6.95 -2.40
C ALA A 188 11.42 -5.91 -1.30
N HIS A 189 10.44 -5.05 -1.00
CA HIS A 189 10.52 -4.10 0.10
C HIS A 189 10.52 -4.76 1.47
N TYR A 190 9.77 -5.83 1.69
CA TYR A 190 9.83 -6.57 2.96
C TYR A 190 11.25 -7.14 3.20
N CYS A 191 11.89 -7.65 2.15
CA CYS A 191 13.31 -8.03 2.22
C CYS A 191 14.22 -6.85 2.56
N CYS A 192 13.94 -5.66 2.01
CA CYS A 192 14.71 -4.44 2.30
C CYS A 192 14.54 -3.96 3.75
N GLU A 193 13.32 -3.97 4.28
CA GLU A 193 13.04 -3.64 5.68
C GLU A 193 13.78 -4.60 6.63
N PHE A 194 13.74 -5.90 6.31
CA PHE A 194 14.43 -6.91 7.11
C PHE A 194 15.96 -6.76 7.01
N ALA A 195 16.48 -6.43 5.82
CA ALA A 195 17.90 -6.16 5.63
C ALA A 195 18.36 -4.94 6.44
N GLU A 196 17.55 -3.88 6.54
CA GLU A 196 17.85 -2.73 7.38
C GLU A 196 17.90 -3.07 8.87
N GLN A 197 17.06 -4.01 9.35
CA GLN A 197 17.17 -4.51 10.74
C GLN A 197 18.52 -5.18 10.97
N PHE A 198 18.95 -6.09 10.09
CA PHE A 198 20.27 -6.72 10.21
C PHE A 198 21.43 -5.73 10.09
N LEU A 199 21.28 -4.65 9.32
CA LEU A 199 22.32 -3.61 9.26
C LEU A 199 22.43 -2.83 10.57
N LYS A 200 21.32 -2.61 11.27
CA LYS A 200 21.34 -2.00 12.63
C LYS A 200 21.99 -2.92 13.65
N GLU A 201 21.88 -4.23 13.46
CA GLU A 201 22.55 -5.24 14.28
C GLU A 201 23.99 -5.55 13.82
N GLU A 202 24.57 -4.74 12.93
CA GLU A 202 25.94 -4.89 12.41
C GLU A 202 26.18 -6.25 11.71
N GLN A 203 25.16 -6.81 11.06
CA GLN A 203 25.21 -8.09 10.34
C GLN A 203 25.07 -7.89 8.81
N PRO A 204 26.05 -7.25 8.12
CA PRO A 204 25.95 -6.91 6.71
C PRO A 204 25.84 -8.13 5.77
N ASN A 205 26.39 -9.29 6.17
CA ASN A 205 26.30 -10.52 5.38
C ASN A 205 24.87 -11.05 5.30
N LYS A 206 24.12 -11.05 6.41
CA LYS A 206 22.70 -11.46 6.41
C LYS A 206 21.84 -10.46 5.64
N ALA A 207 22.11 -9.16 5.82
CA ALA A 207 21.47 -8.12 5.02
C ALA A 207 21.70 -8.34 3.51
N ARG A 208 22.92 -8.70 3.10
CA ARG A 208 23.24 -9.00 1.69
C ARG A 208 22.41 -10.16 1.14
N GLU A 209 22.24 -11.25 1.90
CA GLU A 209 21.41 -12.39 1.48
C GLU A 209 19.94 -12.01 1.31
N LEU A 210 19.40 -11.17 2.21
CA LEU A 210 18.04 -10.65 2.06
C LEU A 210 17.88 -9.76 0.83
N ILE A 211 18.87 -8.91 0.53
CA ILE A 211 18.84 -8.08 -0.68
C ILE A 211 18.92 -8.94 -1.95
N LYS A 212 19.70 -10.03 -1.95
CA LYS A 212 19.66 -11.01 -3.06
C LYS A 212 18.26 -11.62 -3.21
N ARG A 213 17.60 -11.96 -2.09
CA ARG A 213 16.22 -12.44 -2.09
C ARG A 213 15.25 -11.38 -2.62
N ALA A 214 15.45 -10.10 -2.30
CA ALA A 214 14.67 -9.00 -2.87
C ALA A 214 14.73 -8.99 -4.41
N PHE A 215 15.92 -9.15 -4.99
CA PHE A 215 16.08 -9.20 -6.46
C PHE A 215 15.47 -10.42 -7.13
N SER A 216 15.19 -11.49 -6.38
CA SER A 216 14.43 -12.64 -6.89
C SER A 216 12.94 -12.33 -7.11
N PHE A 217 12.39 -11.37 -6.35
CA PHE A 217 11.03 -10.87 -6.53
C PHE A 217 10.98 -9.76 -7.59
N ASP A 218 11.88 -8.79 -7.48
CA ASP A 218 11.96 -7.63 -8.37
C ASP A 218 13.43 -7.28 -8.66
N LYS A 219 13.87 -7.60 -9.89
CA LYS A 219 15.26 -7.47 -10.35
C LYS A 219 15.74 -6.02 -10.43
N ASP A 220 14.83 -5.08 -10.65
CA ASP A 220 15.16 -3.67 -10.88
C ASP A 220 14.69 -2.76 -9.75
N ASN A 221 14.42 -3.35 -8.58
CA ASN A 221 14.05 -2.62 -7.38
C ASN A 221 15.14 -1.61 -6.98
N VAL A 222 14.75 -0.33 -6.94
CA VAL A 222 15.66 0.79 -6.68
C VAL A 222 16.18 0.74 -5.25
N ARG A 223 15.28 0.56 -4.27
CA ARG A 223 15.64 0.50 -2.86
C ARG A 223 16.65 -0.63 -2.58
N ALA A 224 16.39 -1.82 -3.11
CA ALA A 224 17.29 -2.96 -2.97
C ALA A 224 18.67 -2.66 -3.56
N SER A 225 18.74 -1.95 -4.69
CA SER A 225 20.00 -1.54 -5.31
C SER A 225 20.77 -0.51 -4.49
N LEU A 226 20.08 0.47 -3.90
CA LEU A 226 20.67 1.46 -3.00
C LEU A 226 21.17 0.82 -1.70
N LEU A 227 20.38 -0.11 -1.12
CA LEU A 227 20.79 -0.85 0.07
C LEU A 227 21.97 -1.78 -0.22
N LEU A 228 22.01 -2.44 -1.39
CA LEU A 228 23.17 -3.24 -1.77
C LEU A 228 24.42 -2.37 -1.86
N ALA A 229 24.34 -1.20 -2.49
CA ALA A 229 25.47 -0.27 -2.56
C ALA A 229 25.96 0.12 -1.16
N ARG A 230 25.05 0.47 -0.25
CA ARG A 230 25.38 0.77 1.15
C ARG A 230 26.04 -0.41 1.87
N ILE A 231 25.54 -1.63 1.68
CA ILE A 231 26.13 -2.84 2.27
C ILE A 231 27.56 -3.03 1.75
N GLU A 232 27.78 -2.88 0.44
CA GLU A 232 29.10 -3.01 -0.14
C GLU A 232 30.06 -1.92 0.33
N GLN A 233 29.59 -0.67 0.51
CA GLN A 233 30.40 0.40 1.11
C GLN A 233 30.82 0.06 2.54
N LEU A 234 29.89 -0.44 3.37
CA LEU A 234 30.18 -0.83 4.76
C LEU A 234 31.21 -1.96 4.86
N VAL A 235 31.21 -2.88 3.90
CA VAL A 235 32.18 -4.00 3.83
C VAL A 235 33.50 -3.58 3.15
N GLY A 236 33.60 -2.36 2.62
CA GLY A 236 34.78 -1.85 1.92
C GLY A 236 34.88 -2.23 0.44
N ASN A 237 33.83 -2.82 -0.13
CA ASN A 237 33.75 -3.24 -1.53
C ASN A 237 33.28 -2.09 -2.44
N PHE A 238 34.01 -0.97 -2.46
CA PHE A 238 33.60 0.25 -3.17
C PHE A 238 33.39 0.04 -4.68
N LYS A 239 34.16 -0.85 -5.34
CA LYS A 239 33.97 -1.17 -6.76
C LYS A 239 32.58 -1.77 -7.05
N SER A 240 32.09 -2.63 -6.15
CA SER A 240 30.76 -3.24 -6.29
C SER A 240 29.67 -2.22 -6.00
N ALA A 241 29.85 -1.38 -4.98
CA ALA A 241 28.95 -0.28 -4.67
C ALA A 241 28.79 0.70 -5.86
N THR A 242 29.89 1.12 -6.47
CA THR A 242 29.89 1.99 -7.67
C THR A 242 29.07 1.36 -8.81
N LYS A 243 29.22 0.06 -9.07
CA LYS A 243 28.43 -0.63 -10.11
C LYS A 243 26.94 -0.60 -9.82
N CYS A 244 26.54 -0.83 -8.57
CA CYS A 244 25.13 -0.75 -8.16
C CYS A 244 24.56 0.65 -8.33
N LEU A 245 25.29 1.69 -7.89
CA LEU A 245 24.86 3.09 -7.99
C LEU A 245 24.77 3.56 -9.45
N ILE A 246 25.73 3.18 -10.30
CA ILE A 246 25.68 3.47 -11.74
C ILE A 246 24.48 2.77 -12.40
N LYS A 247 24.15 1.53 -11.99
CA LYS A 247 22.93 0.85 -12.46
C LYS A 247 21.67 1.64 -12.08
N VAL A 248 21.58 2.13 -10.84
CA VAL A 248 20.45 2.97 -10.40
C VAL A 248 20.36 4.22 -11.25
N ARG A 249 21.48 4.94 -11.45
CA ARG A 249 21.53 6.12 -12.31
C ARG A 249 20.95 5.89 -13.70
N LYS A 250 21.34 4.77 -14.33
CA LYS A 250 20.94 4.44 -15.70
C LYS A 250 19.46 4.06 -15.79
N ASN A 251 18.97 3.26 -14.84
CA ASN A 251 17.63 2.70 -14.89
C ASN A 251 16.56 3.62 -14.27
N ASN A 252 16.94 4.47 -13.32
CA ASN A 252 16.06 5.34 -12.55
C ASN A 252 16.73 6.71 -12.33
N PRO A 253 16.87 7.51 -13.39
CA PRO A 253 17.60 8.79 -13.34
C PRO A 253 16.98 9.79 -12.36
N GLU A 254 15.71 9.65 -11.99
CA GLU A 254 15.06 10.50 -10.99
C GLU A 254 15.70 10.39 -9.60
N PHE A 255 16.39 9.28 -9.30
CA PHE A 255 17.09 9.07 -8.02
C PHE A 255 18.55 9.55 -8.02
N ILE A 256 18.96 10.35 -9.02
CA ILE A 256 20.33 10.85 -9.12
C ILE A 256 20.79 11.54 -7.83
N SER A 257 19.94 12.38 -7.23
CA SER A 257 20.26 13.12 -6.01
C SER A 257 20.59 12.20 -4.82
N GLN A 258 19.97 11.02 -4.72
CA GLN A 258 20.22 10.06 -3.64
C GLN A 258 21.52 9.27 -3.84
N ILE A 259 22.02 9.16 -5.07
CA ILE A 259 23.23 8.38 -5.37
C ILE A 259 24.51 9.23 -5.41
N LEU A 260 24.42 10.55 -5.58
CA LEU A 260 25.61 11.42 -5.72
C LEU A 260 26.55 11.32 -4.51
N GLY A 261 26.03 11.42 -3.29
CA GLY A 261 26.84 11.30 -2.06
C GLY A 261 27.52 9.94 -1.94
N PRO A 262 26.77 8.82 -1.95
CA PRO A 262 27.36 7.48 -1.92
C PRO A 262 28.35 7.20 -3.05
N LEU A 263 28.09 7.75 -4.25
CA LEU A 263 28.98 7.57 -5.40
C LEU A 263 30.30 8.35 -5.21
N ALA A 264 30.23 9.59 -4.72
CA ALA A 264 31.40 10.38 -4.37
C ALA A 264 32.28 9.67 -3.32
N GLU A 265 31.67 9.15 -2.26
CA GLU A 265 32.38 8.36 -1.23
C GLU A 265 33.10 7.16 -1.85
N CYS A 266 32.45 6.42 -2.76
CA CYS A 266 33.08 5.29 -3.43
C CYS A 266 34.30 5.73 -4.25
N TYR A 267 34.20 6.82 -5.01
CA TYR A 267 35.31 7.31 -5.84
C TYR A 267 36.45 7.91 -5.02
N GLU A 268 36.15 8.55 -3.88
CA GLU A 268 37.15 9.03 -2.94
C GLU A 268 37.95 7.88 -2.34
N GLN A 269 37.28 6.82 -1.88
CA GLN A 269 37.92 5.62 -1.33
C GLN A 269 38.72 4.83 -2.39
N LEU A 270 38.28 4.90 -3.65
CA LEU A 270 39.01 4.34 -4.79
C LEU A 270 40.11 5.27 -5.33
N GLN A 271 40.27 6.47 -4.77
CA GLN A 271 41.21 7.51 -5.20
C GLN A 271 41.09 7.88 -6.70
N ASN A 272 39.88 7.83 -7.24
CA ASN A 272 39.60 8.13 -8.66
C ASN A 272 38.55 9.24 -8.84
N MET A 273 38.77 10.38 -8.19
CA MET A 273 37.92 11.55 -8.35
C MET A 273 37.84 12.12 -9.78
N PRO A 274 38.89 12.05 -10.64
CA PRO A 274 38.77 12.50 -12.03
C PRO A 274 37.69 11.74 -12.82
N GLU A 275 37.58 10.43 -12.64
CA GLU A 275 36.52 9.63 -13.28
C GLU A 275 35.13 10.02 -12.79
N TYR A 276 34.99 10.36 -11.49
CA TYR A 276 33.74 10.88 -10.95
C TYR A 276 33.34 12.22 -11.58
N GLU A 277 34.29 13.15 -11.71
CA GLU A 277 34.05 14.45 -12.34
C GLU A 277 33.65 14.28 -13.81
N GLU A 278 34.31 13.40 -14.56
CA GLU A 278 33.96 13.07 -15.94
C GLU A 278 32.55 12.46 -16.04
N LEU A 279 32.23 11.53 -15.14
CA LEU A 279 30.95 10.86 -15.06
C LEU A 279 29.78 11.83 -14.82
N LEU A 280 29.98 12.83 -13.96
CA LEU A 280 29.00 13.89 -13.72
C LEU A 280 28.94 14.88 -14.89
N SER A 281 30.09 15.25 -15.46
CA SER A 281 30.17 16.19 -16.59
C SER A 281 29.41 15.64 -17.80
N ASN A 282 29.55 14.35 -18.09
CA ASN A 282 28.81 13.66 -19.15
C ASN A 282 27.30 13.58 -18.86
N SER A 283 26.87 13.73 -17.61
CA SER A 283 25.44 13.74 -17.25
C SER A 283 24.79 15.12 -17.44
N LEU A 284 25.57 16.19 -17.58
CA LEU A 284 25.05 17.55 -17.80
C LEU A 284 24.39 17.72 -19.18
N SER A 285 24.84 16.96 -20.21
CA SER A 285 24.30 17.06 -21.57
C SER A 285 22.86 16.59 -21.70
N ASP A 286 22.40 15.72 -20.79
CA ASP A 286 21.15 14.98 -20.92
C ASP A 286 19.94 15.67 -20.24
N GLY A 287 20.13 16.90 -19.75
CA GLY A 287 19.12 17.64 -19.01
C GLY A 287 19.42 17.61 -17.50
N PRO A 288 20.20 18.57 -16.98
CA PRO A 288 20.82 18.45 -15.68
C PRO A 288 19.83 18.65 -14.54
N ASP A 289 19.81 17.70 -13.61
CA ASP A 289 19.30 17.91 -12.27
C ASP A 289 20.24 18.88 -11.53
N VAL A 290 19.69 19.87 -10.82
CA VAL A 290 20.50 20.86 -10.10
C VAL A 290 21.47 20.20 -9.11
N SER A 291 21.12 19.05 -8.54
CA SER A 291 21.99 18.30 -7.63
C SER A 291 23.32 17.88 -8.27
N VAL A 292 23.31 17.49 -9.56
CA VAL A 292 24.53 17.12 -10.30
C VAL A 292 25.43 18.33 -10.48
N VAL A 293 24.83 19.49 -10.77
CA VAL A 293 25.55 20.75 -10.96
C VAL A 293 26.19 21.21 -9.66
N LEU A 294 25.47 21.10 -8.54
CA LEU A 294 26.01 21.42 -7.23
C LEU A 294 27.19 20.49 -6.86
N ALA A 295 27.07 19.20 -7.16
CA ALA A 295 28.16 18.25 -6.96
C ALA A 295 29.39 18.60 -7.81
N LEU A 296 29.21 18.94 -9.09
CA LEU A 296 30.28 19.40 -9.97
C LEU A 296 30.91 20.72 -9.51
N SER A 297 30.09 21.69 -9.07
CA SER A 297 30.58 22.96 -8.54
C SER A 297 31.50 22.75 -7.35
N GLN A 298 31.18 21.81 -6.46
CA GLN A 298 32.05 21.45 -5.34
C GLN A 298 33.37 20.82 -5.80
N LEU A 299 33.37 20.00 -6.85
CA LEU A 299 34.60 19.45 -7.44
C LEU A 299 35.46 20.55 -8.07
N VAL A 300 34.85 21.45 -8.85
CA VAL A 300 35.54 22.61 -9.46
C VAL A 300 36.14 23.49 -8.37
N LYS A 301 35.39 23.77 -7.29
CA LYS A 301 35.88 24.52 -6.13
C LYS A 301 37.11 23.86 -5.51
N ASN A 302 37.06 22.55 -5.28
CA ASN A 302 38.17 21.80 -4.68
C ASN A 302 39.42 21.80 -5.57
N ARG A 303 39.26 21.81 -6.91
CA ARG A 303 40.36 21.78 -7.88
C ARG A 303 40.95 23.16 -8.20
N ALA A 304 40.09 24.15 -8.43
CA ALA A 304 40.44 25.44 -9.04
C ALA A 304 40.01 26.66 -8.19
N GLY A 305 39.46 26.43 -7.00
CA GLY A 305 39.08 27.47 -6.05
C GLY A 305 37.71 28.10 -6.32
N ASP A 306 37.34 29.04 -5.45
CA ASP A 306 35.99 29.63 -5.42
C ASP A 306 35.64 30.42 -6.70
N GLU A 307 36.59 31.09 -7.34
CA GLU A 307 36.31 31.88 -8.56
C GLU A 307 35.85 30.99 -9.72
N ALA A 308 36.55 29.89 -9.97
CA ALA A 308 36.19 28.94 -11.02
C ALA A 308 34.81 28.30 -10.76
N ALA A 309 34.49 28.03 -9.49
CA ALA A 309 33.19 27.49 -9.10
C ALA A 309 32.05 28.50 -9.30
N ILE A 310 32.30 29.79 -9.01
CA ILE A 310 31.36 30.88 -9.27
C ILE A 310 31.12 31.05 -10.77
N GLU A 311 32.18 31.05 -11.58
CA GLU A 311 32.08 31.16 -13.04
C GLU A 311 31.25 29.99 -13.63
N PHE A 312 31.55 28.77 -13.19
CA PHE A 312 30.79 27.57 -13.57
C PHE A 312 29.30 27.68 -13.20
N LEU A 313 28.98 28.06 -11.97
CA LEU A 313 27.59 28.22 -11.53
C LEU A 313 26.87 29.34 -12.28
N ASN A 314 27.56 30.45 -12.61
CA ASN A 314 26.99 31.53 -13.41
C ASN A 314 26.64 31.07 -14.83
N ASP A 315 27.56 30.38 -15.52
CA ASP A 315 27.30 29.83 -16.86
C ASP A 315 26.12 28.84 -16.84
N TYR A 316 26.00 28.05 -15.78
CA TYR A 316 24.88 27.14 -15.61
C TYR A 316 23.55 27.88 -15.34
N LEU A 317 23.51 28.76 -14.33
CA LEU A 317 22.28 29.40 -13.85
C LEU A 317 21.70 30.39 -14.88
N THR A 318 22.54 30.96 -15.74
CA THR A 318 22.08 31.77 -16.88
C THR A 318 21.33 30.93 -17.92
N LYS A 319 21.72 29.66 -18.11
CA LYS A 319 21.04 28.72 -19.02
C LYS A 319 19.80 28.09 -18.37
N LYS A 320 19.89 27.71 -17.10
CA LYS A 320 18.82 27.03 -16.36
C LYS A 320 18.72 27.56 -14.92
N PRO A 321 17.85 28.56 -14.67
CA PRO A 321 17.65 29.12 -13.33
C PRO A 321 17.20 28.06 -12.32
N SER A 322 17.82 28.06 -11.13
CA SER A 322 17.36 27.27 -9.97
C SER A 322 17.60 28.06 -8.69
N LEU A 323 16.62 28.00 -7.78
CA LEU A 323 16.74 28.60 -6.45
C LEU A 323 17.83 27.91 -5.62
N THR A 324 17.94 26.58 -5.73
CA THR A 324 18.95 25.79 -5.03
C THR A 324 20.36 26.16 -5.52
N GLY A 325 20.53 26.30 -6.84
CA GLY A 325 21.81 26.76 -7.41
C GLY A 325 22.13 28.22 -7.04
N LEU A 326 21.14 29.10 -6.98
CA LEU A 326 21.32 30.49 -6.53
C LEU A 326 21.81 30.56 -5.07
N VAL A 327 21.26 29.73 -4.17
CA VAL A 327 21.71 29.68 -2.78
C VAL A 327 23.19 29.30 -2.69
N GLU A 328 23.64 28.34 -3.49
CA GLU A 328 25.06 27.96 -3.51
C GLU A 328 25.95 29.06 -4.11
N LEU A 329 25.50 29.73 -5.17
CA LEU A 329 26.21 30.89 -5.73
C LEU A 329 26.36 32.02 -4.69
N LEU A 330 25.28 32.35 -3.98
CA LEU A 330 25.30 33.35 -2.90
C LEU A 330 26.27 32.94 -1.79
N ARG A 331 26.32 31.65 -1.44
CA ARG A 331 27.24 31.11 -0.43
C ARG A 331 28.71 31.35 -0.80
N LEU A 332 29.07 31.21 -2.08
CA LEU A 332 30.43 31.46 -2.55
C LEU A 332 30.76 32.97 -2.68
N GLN A 333 29.76 33.81 -2.96
CA GLN A 333 29.95 35.26 -3.16
C GLN A 333 29.93 36.08 -1.86
N ILE A 334 29.13 35.71 -0.86
CA ILE A 334 28.99 36.46 0.41
C ILE A 334 30.35 36.71 1.09
N PRO A 335 31.26 35.71 1.24
CA PRO A 335 32.55 35.93 1.88
C PRO A 335 33.46 36.94 1.15
N LYS A 336 33.22 37.15 -0.14
CA LYS A 336 34.00 38.05 -1.02
C LYS A 336 33.39 39.45 -1.11
N ALA A 337 32.14 39.63 -0.68
CA ALA A 337 31.42 40.89 -0.78
C ALA A 337 31.82 41.86 0.34
N GLY A 338 31.85 43.17 0.04
CA GLY A 338 32.00 44.20 1.08
C GLY A 338 30.84 44.17 2.08
N ALA A 339 31.08 44.59 3.33
CA ALA A 339 30.19 44.39 4.47
C ALA A 339 28.69 44.68 4.21
N LYS A 340 28.37 45.83 3.58
CA LYS A 340 26.98 46.23 3.28
C LYS A 340 26.32 45.41 2.17
N VAL A 341 27.08 44.99 1.17
CA VAL A 341 26.57 44.13 0.09
C VAL A 341 26.40 42.71 0.63
N GLY A 342 27.38 42.21 1.38
CA GLY A 342 27.33 40.89 2.03
C GLY A 342 26.13 40.74 2.96
N SER A 343 25.76 41.76 3.74
CA SER A 343 24.57 41.72 4.59
C SER A 343 23.28 41.59 3.78
N ASN A 344 23.17 42.29 2.65
CA ASN A 344 21.99 42.21 1.77
C ASN A 344 21.90 40.84 1.08
N LEU A 345 23.02 40.30 0.60
CA LEU A 345 23.09 38.97 0.00
C LEU A 345 22.75 37.87 1.02
N SER A 346 23.17 38.03 2.27
CA SER A 346 22.82 37.11 3.37
C SER A 346 21.31 37.13 3.66
N LEU A 347 20.68 38.32 3.66
CA LEU A 347 19.23 38.43 3.80
C LEU A 347 18.49 37.76 2.63
N LEU A 348 18.99 37.93 1.40
CA LEU A 348 18.44 37.26 0.23
C LEU A 348 18.56 35.74 0.36
N GLN A 349 19.75 35.23 0.72
CA GLN A 349 19.98 33.80 0.94
C GLN A 349 19.01 33.23 1.99
N LEU A 350 18.89 33.88 3.15
CA LEU A 350 17.96 33.47 4.21
C LEU A 350 16.50 33.46 3.75
N THR A 351 16.13 34.39 2.86
CA THR A 351 14.77 34.48 2.32
C THR A 351 14.50 33.35 1.33
N VAL A 352 15.43 33.09 0.42
CA VAL A 352 15.35 31.98 -0.54
C VAL A 352 15.33 30.64 0.20
N ASP A 353 16.18 30.46 1.21
CA ASP A 353 16.19 29.27 2.06
C ASP A 353 14.83 29.02 2.74
N LYS A 354 14.16 30.07 3.22
CA LYS A 354 12.81 29.95 3.81
C LYS A 354 11.78 29.49 2.78
N VAL A 355 11.90 29.92 1.53
CA VAL A 355 11.02 29.47 0.44
C VAL A 355 11.31 28.02 0.09
N LEU A 356 12.59 27.66 -0.09
CA LEU A 356 13.02 26.30 -0.39
C LEU A 356 12.61 25.31 0.70
N ARG A 357 12.72 25.68 1.98
CA ARG A 357 12.27 24.85 3.09
C ARG A 357 10.79 24.49 2.98
N LYS A 358 9.93 25.37 2.45
CA LYS A 358 8.49 25.06 2.32
C LYS A 358 8.18 24.10 1.17
N LYS A 359 9.08 23.94 0.19
CA LYS A 359 8.85 23.05 -0.94
C LYS A 359 9.00 21.59 -0.53
N PRO A 360 8.12 20.70 -0.98
CA PRO A 360 8.32 19.26 -0.87
C PRO A 360 9.46 18.81 -1.80
N ALA A 361 10.16 17.75 -1.40
CA ALA A 361 11.22 17.14 -2.22
C ALA A 361 10.74 15.86 -2.93
N TYR A 362 9.65 15.26 -2.46
CA TYR A 362 9.08 14.02 -2.99
C TYR A 362 7.56 14.09 -3.03
N GLN A 363 6.98 13.42 -4.02
CA GLN A 363 5.53 13.31 -4.18
C GLN A 363 5.13 11.87 -4.52
N CYS A 364 4.02 11.42 -3.95
CA CYS A 364 3.38 10.15 -4.31
C CYS A 364 2.62 10.30 -5.63
N ASN A 365 3.00 9.55 -6.65
CA ASN A 365 2.33 9.52 -7.95
C ASN A 365 0.95 8.82 -7.95
N HIS A 366 0.56 8.21 -6.83
CA HIS A 366 -0.74 7.55 -6.68
C HIS A 366 -1.77 8.42 -5.95
N CYS A 367 -1.39 9.12 -4.88
CA CYS A 367 -2.33 9.88 -4.03
C CYS A 367 -1.97 11.36 -3.84
N GLY A 368 -0.89 11.85 -4.44
CA GLY A 368 -0.44 13.24 -4.31
C GLY A 368 0.18 13.60 -2.96
N TYR A 369 0.43 12.63 -2.07
CA TYR A 369 1.08 12.89 -0.79
C TYR A 369 2.48 13.48 -1.00
N GLU A 370 2.74 14.63 -0.38
CA GLU A 370 3.99 15.37 -0.49
C GLU A 370 4.82 15.23 0.78
N SER A 371 6.14 15.12 0.63
CA SER A 371 7.06 14.97 1.76
C SER A 371 8.45 15.54 1.45
N ARG A 372 9.22 15.81 2.50
CA ARG A 372 10.63 16.22 2.39
C ARG A 372 11.61 15.05 2.43
N ASN A 373 11.18 13.91 2.98
CA ASN A 373 11.99 12.71 3.10
C ASN A 373 11.47 11.66 2.13
N LEU A 374 12.37 10.83 1.60
CA LEU A 374 11.97 9.69 0.80
C LEU A 374 11.32 8.63 1.70
N TYR A 375 10.09 8.26 1.39
CA TYR A 375 9.41 7.12 1.99
C TYR A 375 9.14 6.07 0.92
N TRP A 376 9.56 4.83 1.16
CA TRP A 376 9.30 3.73 0.23
C TRP A 376 7.84 3.25 0.31
N LEU A 377 7.28 3.23 1.52
CA LEU A 377 5.86 3.00 1.77
C LEU A 377 5.16 4.34 1.99
N CYS A 378 4.21 4.69 1.10
CA CYS A 378 3.48 5.94 1.22
C CYS A 378 2.70 6.01 2.54
N PRO A 379 2.93 7.01 3.42
CA PRO A 379 2.21 7.14 4.68
C PRO A 379 0.69 7.27 4.52
N SER A 380 0.25 7.88 3.40
CA SER A 380 -1.16 8.12 3.07
C SER A 380 -1.82 6.90 2.44
N CYS A 381 -1.42 6.50 1.23
CA CYS A 381 -2.09 5.41 0.50
C CYS A 381 -1.56 3.99 0.77
N LYS A 382 -0.53 3.85 1.62
CA LYS A 382 0.11 2.56 1.97
C LYS A 382 0.60 1.73 0.78
N LYS A 383 0.89 2.38 -0.36
CA LYS A 383 1.52 1.73 -1.51
C LYS A 383 3.04 1.89 -1.51
N TRP A 384 3.73 0.83 -1.92
CA TRP A 384 5.17 0.81 -2.14
C TRP A 384 5.57 1.46 -3.47
N ASP A 385 6.75 2.07 -3.54
CA ASP A 385 7.40 2.65 -4.74
C ASP A 385 6.63 3.76 -5.48
N LYS A 386 5.61 4.34 -4.83
CA LYS A 386 4.82 5.43 -5.44
C LYS A 386 5.40 6.82 -5.17
N ILE A 387 6.25 6.98 -4.16
CA ILE A 387 6.88 8.26 -3.83
C ILE A 387 8.16 8.42 -4.64
N LYS A 388 8.22 9.49 -5.43
CA LYS A 388 9.35 9.81 -6.31
C LYS A 388 9.88 11.23 -6.03
N PRO A 389 11.16 11.49 -6.28
CA PRO A 389 11.72 12.84 -6.20
C PRO A 389 10.97 13.80 -7.14
N ILE A 390 10.71 15.02 -6.67
CA ILE A 390 10.19 16.10 -7.49
C ILE A 390 11.38 16.74 -8.18
N MET A 391 11.48 16.58 -9.50
CA MET A 391 12.51 17.26 -10.26
C MET A 391 12.19 18.77 -10.30
N GLU A 392 13.16 19.61 -9.95
CA GLU A 392 13.10 21.05 -10.24
C GLU A 392 13.20 21.23 -11.77
N SER A 393 12.11 21.01 -12.49
CA SER A 393 11.97 21.55 -13.84
C SER A 393 11.88 23.07 -13.70
N GLY A 394 12.71 23.79 -14.46
CA GLY A 394 12.72 25.24 -14.49
C GLY A 394 11.40 25.76 -15.04
N SER A 395 10.39 25.87 -14.18
CA SER A 395 9.15 26.58 -14.43
C SER A 395 9.14 27.82 -13.55
N PHE A 396 9.69 28.89 -14.12
CA PHE A 396 9.23 30.25 -13.84
C PHE A 396 8.56 30.77 -15.09
#